data_AF-A0A1G3CXK4-F1
#
_entry.id   AF-A0A1G3CXK4-F1
#
_cell.length_a   1.000
_cell.length_b   1.000
_cell.length_c   1.000
_cell.angle_alpha   90.00
_cell.angle_beta   90.00
_cell.angle_gamma   90.00
#
_symmetry.space_group_name_H-M   'P 1'
#
loop_
_entity.id
_entity.type
_entity.pdbx_description
1 polymer ?
#
loop_
_entity_poly.entity_id
_entity_poly.type
_entity_poly.pdbx_seq_one_letter_code
_entity_poly.pdbx_strand_id
1 'polypeptide(L)'
;TKLIVKKLGREFCTIIPGISSIQFAFAAIGESWDDACFISLHGRDAEYAQLMKNVREHSKVGILTDHKNTPAVIARQLLAGGIRDRQMFICENLSLPEERILETDLASAVNINTNGAIVVIIKKD
;
A
#
# COMPACT_ATOMS: atom_id res chain seq x y z
N THR A 1 -12.59 2.69 -13.30
CA THR A 1 -13.10 2.71 -14.70
C THR A 1 -14.10 1.60 -15.01
N LYS A 2 -13.93 0.37 -14.48
CA LYS A 2 -14.76 -0.81 -14.81
C LYS A 2 -16.27 -0.57 -14.84
N LEU A 3 -16.86 0.06 -13.82
CA LEU A 3 -18.32 0.22 -13.74
C LEU A 3 -18.88 1.26 -14.73
N ILE A 4 -18.21 2.41 -14.84
CA ILE A 4 -18.66 3.51 -15.72
C ILE A 4 -18.56 3.11 -17.19
N VAL A 5 -17.39 2.62 -17.62
CA VAL A 5 -17.17 2.20 -19.01
C VAL A 5 -18.08 1.02 -19.39
N LYS A 6 -18.31 0.07 -18.46
CA LYS A 6 -19.23 -1.05 -18.70
C LYS A 6 -20.67 -0.60 -18.86
N LYS A 7 -21.10 0.45 -18.14
CA LYS A 7 -22.48 0.94 -18.18
C LYS A 7 -22.74 1.88 -19.36
N LEU A 8 -21.78 2.71 -19.72
CA LEU A 8 -21.95 3.76 -20.73
C LEU A 8 -21.43 3.39 -22.12
N GLY A 9 -20.56 2.38 -22.25
CA GLY A 9 -19.86 2.08 -23.51
C GLY A 9 -18.52 2.81 -23.60
N ARG A 10 -17.53 2.16 -24.24
CA ARG A 10 -16.15 2.70 -24.37
C ARG A 10 -16.10 3.93 -25.28
N GLU A 11 -16.97 3.96 -26.29
CA GLU A 11 -17.13 5.00 -27.29
C GLU A 11 -17.66 6.32 -26.70
N PHE A 12 -18.36 6.26 -25.56
CA PHE A 12 -18.88 7.42 -24.84
C PHE A 12 -17.96 7.90 -23.70
N CYS A 13 -16.79 7.28 -23.54
CA CYS A 13 -15.86 7.58 -22.45
C CYS A 13 -14.49 8.00 -22.98
N THR A 14 -14.00 9.16 -22.55
CA THR A 14 -12.58 9.53 -22.66
C THR A 14 -11.87 9.23 -21.35
N ILE A 15 -10.83 8.39 -21.38
CA ILE A 15 -10.06 8.03 -20.19
C ILE A 15 -8.80 8.89 -20.17
N ILE A 16 -8.68 9.75 -19.15
CA ILE A 16 -7.49 10.56 -18.90
C ILE A 16 -6.69 9.85 -17.80
N PRO A 17 -5.49 9.32 -18.08
CA PRO A 17 -4.68 8.69 -17.06
C PRO A 17 -4.15 9.74 -16.07
N GLY A 18 -3.90 9.30 -14.83
CA GLY A 18 -3.22 10.08 -13.80
C GLY A 18 -2.05 9.29 -13.23
N ILE A 19 -1.16 10.00 -12.51
CA ILE A 19 -0.07 9.36 -11.78
C ILE A 19 -0.67 8.64 -10.56
N SER A 20 -0.31 7.37 -10.38
CA SER A 20 -0.75 6.56 -9.25
C SER A 20 -0.07 7.01 -7.95
N SER A 21 -0.80 6.99 -6.84
CA SER A 21 -0.20 7.19 -5.51
C SER A 21 0.87 6.15 -5.19
N ILE A 22 0.76 4.93 -5.72
CA ILE A 22 1.81 3.91 -5.59
C ILE A 22 3.09 4.37 -6.32
N GLN A 23 2.96 4.94 -7.52
CA GLN A 23 4.13 5.46 -8.26
C GLN A 23 4.83 6.55 -7.45
N PHE A 24 4.06 7.48 -6.90
CA PHE A 24 4.59 8.50 -6.00
C PHE A 24 5.27 7.91 -4.77
N ALA A 25 4.66 6.91 -4.12
CA ALA A 25 5.21 6.30 -2.91
C ALA A 25 6.59 5.66 -3.16
N PHE A 26 6.72 4.87 -4.24
CA PHE A 26 8.00 4.25 -4.60
C PHE A 26 9.06 5.28 -4.98
N ALA A 27 8.68 6.30 -5.75
CA ALA A 27 9.57 7.41 -6.08
C ALA A 27 10.03 8.18 -4.83
N ALA A 28 9.13 8.43 -3.87
CA ALA A 28 9.42 9.17 -2.64
C ALA A 28 10.40 8.44 -1.71
N ILE A 29 10.39 7.09 -1.72
CA ILE A 29 11.35 6.28 -0.95
C ILE A 29 12.63 5.95 -1.75
N GLY A 30 12.77 6.47 -2.97
CA GLY A 30 13.94 6.23 -3.82
C GLY A 30 14.04 4.81 -4.39
N GLU A 31 12.91 4.10 -4.53
CA GLU A 31 12.87 2.71 -4.98
C GLU A 31 12.21 2.55 -6.36
N SER A 32 12.75 1.65 -7.18
CA SER A 32 12.01 1.18 -8.36
C SER A 32 10.81 0.33 -7.92
N TRP A 33 9.70 0.49 -8.64
CA TRP A 33 8.48 -0.29 -8.45
C TRP A 33 8.34 -1.49 -9.40
N ASP A 34 9.32 -1.71 -10.30
CA ASP A 34 9.17 -2.64 -11.44
C ASP A 34 8.95 -4.10 -11.04
N ASP A 35 9.56 -4.53 -9.93
CA ASP A 35 9.45 -5.87 -9.34
C ASP A 35 8.53 -5.90 -8.10
N ALA A 36 7.80 -4.82 -7.83
CA ALA A 36 6.90 -4.73 -6.69
C ALA A 36 5.57 -5.43 -6.97
N CYS A 37 5.05 -6.14 -5.95
CA CYS A 37 3.68 -6.63 -5.95
C CYS A 37 2.74 -5.54 -5.44
N PHE A 38 1.64 -5.25 -6.14
CA PHE A 38 0.65 -4.27 -5.70
C PHE A 38 -0.61 -4.96 -5.21
N ILE A 39 -1.04 -4.61 -4.00
CA ILE A 39 -2.30 -5.07 -3.43
C ILE A 39 -3.12 -3.90 -2.88
N SER A 40 -4.42 -4.13 -2.79
CA SER A 40 -5.35 -3.23 -2.12
C SER A 40 -6.05 -4.02 -1.02
N LEU A 41 -5.97 -3.53 0.21
CA LEU A 41 -6.66 -4.12 1.35
C LEU A 41 -7.95 -3.33 1.59
N HIS A 42 -9.09 -3.99 1.42
CA HIS A 42 -10.43 -3.44 1.59
C HIS A 42 -11.19 -4.10 2.76
N GLY A 43 -10.45 -4.72 3.69
CA GLY A 43 -10.96 -5.14 4.99
C GLY A 43 -11.77 -6.43 4.96
N ARG A 44 -11.45 -7.34 4.04
CA ARG A 44 -11.99 -8.72 4.02
C ARG A 44 -10.96 -9.69 4.59
N ASP A 45 -11.36 -10.62 5.45
CA ASP A 45 -10.44 -11.54 6.14
C ASP A 45 -9.55 -12.36 5.20
N ALA A 46 -10.10 -12.77 4.05
CA ALA A 46 -9.35 -13.49 3.00
C ALA A 46 -8.14 -12.70 2.45
N GLU A 47 -8.14 -11.36 2.60
CA GLU A 47 -7.08 -10.50 2.09
C GLU A 47 -5.81 -10.56 2.96
N TYR A 48 -5.91 -10.93 4.24
CA TYR A 48 -4.73 -11.07 5.11
C TYR A 48 -3.91 -12.31 4.77
N ALA A 49 -4.54 -13.43 4.42
CA ALA A 49 -3.82 -14.60 3.94
C ALA A 49 -3.03 -14.28 2.64
N GLN A 50 -3.65 -13.53 1.74
CA GLN A 50 -3.00 -13.08 0.50
C GLN A 50 -1.88 -12.08 0.78
N LEU A 51 -2.06 -11.16 1.73
CA LEU A 51 -1.02 -10.24 2.21
C LEU A 51 0.21 -11.04 2.69
N MET A 52 0.03 -12.04 3.56
CA MET A 52 1.12 -12.87 4.05
C MET A 52 1.87 -13.55 2.92
N LYS A 53 1.12 -14.17 1.99
CA LYS A 53 1.68 -14.84 0.83
C LYS A 53 2.52 -13.88 0.01
N ASN A 54 1.97 -12.73 -0.37
CA ASN A 54 2.65 -11.76 -1.21
C ASN A 54 3.89 -11.18 -0.54
N VAL A 55 3.81 -10.85 0.76
CA VAL A 55 4.99 -10.36 1.49
C VAL A 55 6.07 -11.45 1.52
N ARG A 56 5.75 -12.73 1.69
CA ARG A 56 6.77 -13.79 1.65
C ARG A 56 7.40 -13.96 0.26
N GLU A 57 6.58 -14.00 -0.78
CA GLU A 57 7.00 -14.29 -2.15
C GLU A 57 7.75 -13.12 -2.81
N HIS A 58 7.40 -11.88 -2.46
CA HIS A 58 7.95 -10.68 -3.11
C HIS A 58 8.92 -9.92 -2.19
N SER A 59 9.93 -9.30 -2.81
CA SER A 59 10.87 -8.44 -2.09
C SER A 59 10.27 -7.08 -1.75
N LYS A 60 9.36 -6.57 -2.58
CA LYS A 60 8.64 -5.30 -2.39
C LYS A 60 7.14 -5.50 -2.59
N VAL A 61 6.34 -4.99 -1.67
CA VAL A 61 4.88 -5.01 -1.76
C VAL A 61 4.33 -3.62 -1.48
N GLY A 62 3.70 -3.00 -2.49
CA GLY A 62 2.96 -1.76 -2.34
C GLY A 62 1.50 -2.04 -1.98
N ILE A 63 1.01 -1.40 -0.93
CA ILE A 63 -0.30 -1.64 -0.33
C ILE A 63 -1.07 -0.34 -0.29
N LEU A 64 -2.23 -0.32 -0.95
CA LEU A 64 -3.24 0.71 -0.73
C LEU A 64 -4.07 0.33 0.48
N THR A 65 -4.15 1.25 1.45
CA THR A 65 -4.82 1.02 2.72
C THR A 65 -6.16 1.73 2.78
N ASP A 66 -6.94 1.43 3.82
CA ASP A 66 -8.16 2.15 4.16
C ASP A 66 -8.21 2.44 5.68
N HIS A 67 -9.33 2.99 6.15
CA HIS A 67 -9.55 3.33 7.55
C HIS A 67 -9.55 2.12 8.51
N LYS A 68 -9.68 0.89 8.00
CA LYS A 68 -9.64 -0.34 8.80
C LYS A 68 -8.26 -1.00 8.75
N ASN A 69 -7.64 -1.03 7.58
CA ASN A 69 -6.35 -1.66 7.31
C ASN A 69 -5.22 -0.64 7.44
N THR A 70 -5.14 0.02 8.59
CA THR A 70 -4.09 1.02 8.86
C THR A 70 -2.71 0.37 8.86
N PRO A 71 -1.61 1.15 8.71
CA PRO A 71 -0.25 0.61 8.77
C PRO A 71 0.01 -0.18 10.05
N ALA A 72 -0.49 0.30 11.20
CA ALA A 72 -0.40 -0.39 12.48
C ALA A 72 -1.15 -1.75 12.47
N VAL A 73 -2.31 -1.84 11.82
CA VAL A 73 -3.03 -3.11 11.67
C VAL A 73 -2.24 -4.06 10.76
N ILE A 74 -1.75 -3.58 9.62
CA ILE A 74 -0.93 -4.37 8.70
C ILE A 74 0.31 -4.92 9.40
N ALA A 75 1.03 -4.08 10.14
CA ALA A 75 2.20 -4.47 10.92
C ALA A 75 1.87 -5.57 11.94
N ARG A 76 0.80 -5.39 12.73
CA ARG A 76 0.33 -6.41 13.68
C ARG A 76 0.01 -7.75 13.01
N GLN A 77 -0.67 -7.71 11.86
CA GLN A 77 -0.98 -8.92 11.12
C GLN A 77 0.31 -9.61 10.67
N LEU A 78 1.22 -8.89 10.01
CA LEU A 78 2.49 -9.47 9.52
C LEU A 78 3.31 -10.10 10.65
N LEU A 79 3.41 -9.42 11.80
CA LEU A 79 4.08 -9.94 12.99
C LEU A 79 3.41 -11.19 13.56
N ALA A 80 2.07 -11.20 13.63
CA ALA A 80 1.30 -12.39 14.05
C ALA A 80 1.49 -13.57 13.08
N GLY A 81 1.68 -13.28 11.79
CA GLY A 81 2.08 -14.25 10.78
C GLY A 81 3.55 -14.68 10.86
N GLY A 82 4.34 -14.15 11.80
CA GLY A 82 5.75 -14.48 11.98
C GLY A 82 6.71 -13.81 11.00
N ILE A 83 6.27 -12.78 10.28
CA ILE A 83 7.12 -11.95 9.42
C ILE A 83 7.69 -10.81 10.27
N ARG A 84 9.02 -10.72 10.36
CA ARG A 84 9.72 -9.72 11.18
C ARG A 84 10.78 -8.96 10.38
N ASP A 85 11.49 -9.65 9.50
CA ASP A 85 12.63 -9.11 8.76
C ASP A 85 12.16 -8.33 7.52
N ARG A 86 11.45 -7.23 7.76
CA ARG A 86 10.94 -6.31 6.74
C ARG A 86 10.97 -4.87 7.22
N GLN A 87 11.35 -3.98 6.32
CA GLN A 87 11.10 -2.56 6.44
C GLN A 87 9.67 -2.24 6.00
N MET A 88 9.08 -1.25 6.66
CA MET A 88 7.81 -0.65 6.32
C MET A 88 8.02 0.84 6.07
N PHE A 89 7.58 1.30 4.90
CA PHE A 89 7.43 2.71 4.60
C PHE A 89 5.95 3.07 4.66
N ILE A 90 5.64 4.17 5.33
CA ILE A 90 4.31 4.74 5.46
C ILE A 90 4.32 6.09 4.77
N CYS A 91 3.58 6.19 3.68
CA CYS A 91 3.52 7.38 2.84
C CYS A 91 2.12 8.01 2.95
N GLU A 92 2.02 9.12 3.66
CA GLU A 92 0.77 9.85 3.92
C GLU A 92 0.68 11.09 3.04
N ASN A 93 -0.51 11.36 2.52
CA ASN A 93 -0.86 12.61 1.82
C ASN A 93 0.12 12.99 0.70
N LEU A 94 0.58 11.98 -0.06
CA LEU A 94 1.51 12.15 -1.17
C LEU A 94 1.05 13.26 -2.13
N SER A 95 1.98 14.13 -2.52
CA SER A 95 1.78 15.33 -3.35
C SER A 95 0.88 16.44 -2.76
N LEU A 96 0.50 16.33 -1.48
CA LEU A 96 -0.27 17.35 -0.76
C LEU A 96 0.63 18.10 0.24
N PRO A 97 0.22 19.28 0.76
CA PRO A 97 1.03 20.06 1.69
C PRO A 97 1.46 19.32 2.97
N GLU A 98 0.64 18.38 3.42
CA GLU A 98 0.88 17.56 4.63
C GLU A 98 1.53 16.21 4.30
N GLU A 99 2.29 16.14 3.19
CA GLU A 99 3.02 14.93 2.80
C GLU A 99 3.97 14.49 3.92
N ARG A 100 3.92 13.19 4.24
CA ARG A 100 4.79 12.60 5.25
C ARG A 100 5.22 11.20 4.82
N ILE A 101 6.53 10.98 4.81
CA ILE A 101 7.14 9.67 4.56
C ILE A 101 7.83 9.22 5.84
N LEU A 102 7.49 8.02 6.30
CA LEU A 102 8.10 7.43 7.48
C LEU A 102 8.63 6.03 7.16
N GLU A 103 9.93 5.85 7.37
CA GLU A 103 10.60 4.55 7.35
C GLU A 103 10.63 3.98 8.77
N THR A 104 10.27 2.72 8.93
CA THR A 104 10.19 2.04 10.21
C THR A 104 10.28 0.52 10.06
N ASP A 105 10.49 -0.19 11.16
CA ASP A 105 10.31 -1.64 11.20
C ASP A 105 8.86 -2.02 11.55
N LEU A 106 8.51 -3.29 11.37
CA LEU A 106 7.16 -3.78 11.69
C LEU A 106 6.81 -3.64 13.18
N ALA A 107 7.78 -3.81 14.08
CA ALA A 107 7.54 -3.79 15.52
C ALA A 107 7.17 -2.38 16.02
N SER A 108 7.84 -1.37 15.49
CA SER A 108 7.63 0.04 15.78
C SER A 108 6.34 0.54 15.13
N ALA A 109 6.02 0.03 13.94
CA ALA A 109 4.82 0.41 13.19
C ALA A 109 3.50 0.14 13.92
N VAL A 110 3.44 -0.83 14.84
CA VAL A 110 2.20 -1.19 15.55
C VAL A 110 1.60 -0.06 16.39
N ASN A 111 2.42 0.94 16.75
CA ASN A 111 2.03 2.07 17.60
C ASN A 111 1.90 3.39 16.84
N ILE A 112 2.07 3.37 15.51
CA ILE A 112 2.00 4.58 14.69
C ILE A 112 0.55 4.93 14.42
N ASN A 113 0.19 6.17 14.76
CA ASN A 113 -1.06 6.77 14.34
C ASN A 113 -0.86 7.46 12.99
N THR A 114 -1.79 7.22 12.08
CA THR A 114 -1.80 7.79 10.73
C THR A 114 -3.13 8.44 10.45
N ASN A 115 -3.13 9.46 9.62
CA ASN A 115 -4.34 10.14 9.18
C ASN A 115 -4.26 10.51 7.69
N GLY A 116 -5.39 10.45 7.00
CA GLY A 116 -5.47 10.75 5.58
C GLY A 116 -5.22 9.56 4.67
N ALA A 117 -4.87 9.85 3.42
CA ALA A 117 -4.64 8.84 2.40
C ALA A 117 -3.23 8.26 2.56
N ILE A 118 -3.15 6.93 2.61
CA ILE A 118 -1.91 6.23 2.96
C ILE A 118 -1.58 5.18 1.89
N VAL A 119 -0.30 5.14 1.52
CA VAL A 119 0.32 4.00 0.83
C VAL A 119 1.34 3.38 1.79
N VAL A 120 1.30 2.06 1.95
CA VAL A 120 2.31 1.31 2.71
C VAL A 120 3.19 0.53 1.73
N ILE A 121 4.49 0.57 1.92
CA ILE A 121 5.43 -0.30 1.20
C ILE A 121 6.11 -1.22 2.19
N ILE A 122 6.04 -2.52 1.95
CA ILE A 122 6.78 -3.55 2.71
C ILE A 122 7.96 -4.01 1.84
N LYS A 123 9.17 -3.90 2.36
CA LYS A 123 10.41 -4.20 1.63
C LYS A 123 11.30 -5.15 2.43
N LYS A 124 11.99 -6.09 1.77
CA LYS A 124 13.14 -6.82 2.35
C LYS A 124 14.33 -5.88 2.41
N ASP A 125 15.05 -5.88 3.53
CA ASP A 125 16.37 -5.24 3.61
C ASP A 125 17.27 -5.67 2.43
#